data_AF-A0AAX4JFQ4-F1
#
_entry.id   AF-A0AAX4JFQ4-F1
#
_cell.length_a   1.000
_cell.length_b   1.000
_cell.length_c   1.000
_cell.angle_alpha   90.00
_cell.angle_beta   90.00
_cell.angle_gamma   90.00
#
_symmetry.space_group_name_H-M   'P 1'
#
loop_
_entity.id
_entity.type
_entity.pdbx_description
1 polymer ?
#
loop_
_entity_poly.entity_id
_entity_poly.type
_entity_poly.pdbx_seq_one_letter_code
_entity_poly.pdbx_strand_id
1 'polypeptide(L)'
;MVDKKRKSKRLSTRKKNKIVKKIRKQDKDRRKEAILKRKSRSKIPKHILMTDEDVQRLNDIKNNERSRKELVIEKEDAFKKFLNDNEMFLVIVDPRDIYSLPKFDIFGDKPFYLVLNYKNDISLEYLFEFKKINNSFIVSKDSSDERLRNWNNEFNIFVGKNDLSVGILGEKRVGKNFVRNMVSNSKIFTLDSEQGIKSLLRGCLTMRDVLYKDLIKKLIETQIDKEKLSHHFSIQIFDSYESFVELLSEKFGIHKDKHENVAKILLDEFYKKNILFFYDLNKELQIIFK
;
A
#
# COMPACT_ATOMS: atom_id res chain seq x y z
N MET A 1 2.57 -4.04 89.26
CA MET A 1 3.21 -4.14 87.94
C MET A 1 2.17 -3.83 86.88
N VAL A 2 2.42 -2.89 85.97
CA VAL A 2 1.47 -2.54 84.90
C VAL A 2 1.77 -3.40 83.69
N ASP A 3 0.83 -4.28 83.32
CA ASP A 3 1.01 -5.19 82.18
C ASP A 3 1.00 -4.43 80.84
N LYS A 4 2.09 -4.59 80.08
CA LYS A 4 2.26 -3.95 78.77
C LYS A 4 1.35 -4.60 77.72
N LYS A 5 0.69 -3.76 76.92
CA LYS A 5 -0.24 -4.19 75.87
C LYS A 5 0.46 -5.07 74.82
N ARG A 6 0.04 -6.34 74.73
CA ARG A 6 0.60 -7.34 73.80
C ARG A 6 0.10 -7.10 72.37
N LYS A 7 1.00 -7.10 71.39
CA LYS A 7 0.63 -6.92 69.97
C LYS A 7 -0.24 -8.09 69.49
N SER A 8 -1.29 -7.75 68.76
CA SER A 8 -2.21 -8.71 68.15
C SER A 8 -1.50 -9.55 67.09
N LYS A 9 -1.70 -10.87 67.14
CA LYS A 9 -1.23 -11.82 66.11
C LYS A 9 -2.19 -11.88 64.89
N ARG A 10 -3.34 -11.21 64.94
CA ARG A 10 -4.30 -11.21 63.82
C ARG A 10 -3.74 -10.41 62.64
N LEU A 11 -3.61 -11.05 61.50
CA LEU A 11 -3.24 -10.41 60.24
C LEU A 11 -4.46 -9.72 59.63
N SER A 12 -4.32 -8.43 59.31
CA SER A 12 -5.36 -7.73 58.55
C SER A 12 -5.47 -8.30 57.13
N THR A 13 -6.69 -8.31 56.58
CA THR A 13 -7.00 -8.76 55.22
C THR A 13 -6.11 -8.05 54.18
N ARG A 14 -5.86 -6.75 54.36
CA ARG A 14 -4.95 -5.95 53.52
C ARG A 14 -3.51 -6.47 53.57
N LYS A 15 -3.00 -6.85 54.76
CA LYS A 15 -1.64 -7.40 54.92
C LYS A 15 -1.55 -8.81 54.33
N LYS A 16 -2.57 -9.65 54.50
CA LYS A 16 -2.68 -10.98 53.88
C LYS A 16 -2.63 -10.89 52.35
N ASN A 17 -3.42 -9.99 51.75
CA ASN A 17 -3.46 -9.80 50.30
C ASN A 17 -2.14 -9.25 49.73
N LYS A 18 -1.45 -8.34 50.45
CA LYS A 18 -0.11 -7.88 50.05
C LYS A 18 0.92 -9.00 50.05
N ILE A 19 0.89 -9.88 51.06
CA ILE A 19 1.80 -11.03 51.13
C ILE A 19 1.56 -11.97 49.96
N VAL A 20 0.30 -12.31 49.66
CA VAL A 20 -0.05 -13.19 48.52
C VAL A 20 0.40 -12.59 47.18
N LYS A 21 0.20 -11.29 46.95
CA LYS A 21 0.67 -10.62 45.74
C LYS A 21 2.21 -10.66 45.61
N LYS A 22 2.93 -10.51 46.72
CA LYS A 22 4.40 -10.56 46.75
C LYS A 22 4.92 -11.96 46.41
N ILE A 23 4.30 -13.01 46.97
CA ILE A 23 4.64 -14.41 46.68
C ILE A 23 4.40 -14.73 45.19
N ARG A 24 3.23 -14.37 44.66
CA ARG A 24 2.90 -14.61 43.23
C ARG A 24 3.88 -13.92 42.29
N LYS A 25 4.35 -12.71 42.63
CA LYS A 25 5.33 -12.00 41.83
C LYS A 25 6.70 -12.70 41.89
N GLN A 26 7.17 -13.07 43.08
CA GLN A 26 8.43 -13.81 43.24
C GLN A 26 8.43 -15.15 42.50
N ASP A 27 7.33 -15.90 42.54
CA ASP A 27 7.23 -17.17 41.80
C ASP A 27 7.28 -16.96 40.28
N LYS A 28 6.66 -15.89 39.77
CA LYS A 28 6.68 -15.55 38.35
C LYS A 28 8.10 -15.18 37.90
N ASP A 29 8.81 -14.40 38.70
CA ASP A 29 10.18 -13.98 38.40
C ASP A 29 11.15 -15.18 38.48
N ARG A 30 10.99 -16.05 39.49
CA ARG A 30 11.77 -17.30 39.61
C ARG A 30 11.56 -18.25 38.42
N ARG A 31 10.34 -18.34 37.89
CA ARG A 31 10.06 -19.14 36.67
C ARG A 31 10.76 -18.57 35.44
N LYS A 32 10.79 -17.25 35.27
CA LYS A 32 11.48 -16.59 34.15
C LYS A 32 12.99 -16.83 34.21
N GLU A 33 13.59 -16.68 35.40
CA GLU A 33 15.02 -16.95 35.59
C GLU A 33 15.37 -18.42 35.35
N ALA A 34 14.51 -19.36 35.76
CA ALA A 34 14.73 -20.78 35.49
C ALA A 34 14.71 -21.11 33.99
N ILE A 35 13.84 -20.45 33.21
CA ILE A 35 13.80 -20.61 31.75
C ILE A 35 15.07 -20.03 31.10
N LEU A 36 15.51 -18.85 31.54
CA LEU A 36 16.74 -18.23 31.03
C LEU A 36 17.97 -19.08 31.36
N LYS A 37 18.10 -19.60 32.58
CA LYS A 37 19.17 -20.51 32.98
C LYS A 37 19.17 -21.83 32.20
N ARG A 38 18.00 -22.35 31.81
CA ARG A 38 17.91 -23.53 30.92
C ARG A 38 18.37 -23.22 29.50
N LYS A 39 18.09 -22.01 28.99
CA LYS A 39 18.52 -21.58 27.66
C LYS A 39 20.02 -21.23 27.61
N SER A 40 20.60 -20.79 28.73
CA SER A 40 22.01 -20.39 28.85
C SER A 40 22.97 -21.51 29.27
N ARG A 41 22.49 -22.75 29.44
CA ARG A 41 23.41 -23.89 29.58
C ARG A 41 24.21 -24.03 28.29
N SER A 42 25.53 -24.12 28.41
CA SER A 42 26.41 -24.45 27.30
C SER A 42 25.94 -25.76 26.69
N LYS A 43 25.28 -25.65 25.52
CA LYS A 43 24.96 -26.82 24.72
C LYS A 43 26.27 -27.31 24.15
N ILE A 44 26.64 -28.56 24.45
CA ILE A 44 27.68 -29.24 23.69
C ILE A 44 27.26 -29.13 22.22
N PRO A 45 28.12 -28.59 21.33
CA PRO A 45 27.82 -28.48 19.91
C PRO A 45 27.35 -29.83 19.38
N LYS A 46 26.19 -29.87 18.70
CA LYS A 46 25.56 -31.12 18.24
C LYS A 46 26.51 -32.00 17.40
N HIS A 47 27.42 -31.39 16.64
CA HIS A 47 28.41 -32.11 15.83
C HIS A 47 29.40 -32.97 16.66
N ILE A 48 29.57 -32.70 17.96
CA ILE A 48 30.44 -33.48 18.86
C ILE A 48 29.71 -34.71 19.41
N LEU A 49 28.37 -34.72 19.38
CA LEU A 49 27.51 -35.79 19.90
C LEU A 49 26.93 -36.69 18.81
N MET A 50 27.25 -36.41 17.55
CA MET A 50 26.70 -37.10 16.39
C MET A 50 27.76 -38.02 15.80
N THR A 51 27.37 -39.26 15.50
CA THR A 51 28.19 -40.16 14.70
C THR A 51 28.15 -39.74 13.23
N ASP A 52 29.11 -40.22 12.44
CA ASP A 52 29.18 -39.91 11.01
C ASP A 52 27.90 -40.32 10.25
N GLU A 53 27.22 -41.38 10.70
CA GLU A 53 25.93 -41.82 10.16
C GLU A 53 24.79 -40.81 10.42
N ASP A 54 24.75 -40.20 11.60
CA ASP A 54 23.73 -39.21 11.94
C ASP A 54 23.93 -37.91 11.15
N VAL A 55 25.20 -37.57 10.83
CA VAL A 55 25.53 -36.44 9.95
C VAL A 55 25.06 -36.70 8.52
N GLN A 56 25.27 -37.91 8.00
CA GLN A 56 24.76 -38.31 6.68
C GLN A 56 23.24 -38.24 6.61
N ARG A 57 22.52 -38.82 7.57
CA ARG A 57 21.04 -38.75 7.62
C ARG A 57 20.52 -37.31 7.69
N LEU A 58 21.19 -36.42 8.43
CA LEU A 58 20.81 -35.01 8.48
C LEU A 58 21.02 -34.30 7.14
N ASN A 59 22.08 -34.64 6.42
CA ASN A 59 22.33 -34.09 5.09
C ASN A 59 21.32 -34.61 4.08
N ASP A 60 20.94 -35.89 4.15
CA ASP A 60 19.90 -36.48 3.30
C ASP A 60 18.53 -35.84 3.56
N ILE A 61 18.19 -35.60 4.83
CA ILE A 61 16.96 -34.88 5.19
C ILE A 61 16.99 -33.44 4.66
N LYS A 62 18.11 -32.71 4.82
CA LYS A 62 18.24 -31.35 4.27
C LYS A 62 18.16 -31.32 2.75
N ASN A 63 18.76 -32.30 2.07
CA ASN A 63 18.72 -32.42 0.62
C ASN A 63 17.33 -32.80 0.13
N ASN A 64 16.61 -33.68 0.83
CA ASN A 64 15.21 -34.00 0.58
C ASN A 64 14.27 -32.82 0.84
N GLU A 65 14.52 -32.00 1.87
CA GLU A 65 13.77 -30.75 2.09
C GLU A 65 14.06 -29.70 1.03
N ARG A 66 15.31 -29.60 0.54
CA ARG A 66 15.68 -28.71 -0.56
C ARG A 66 15.00 -29.13 -1.86
N SER A 67 15.08 -30.40 -2.22
CA SER A 67 14.41 -30.95 -3.41
C SER A 67 12.89 -30.86 -3.32
N ARG A 68 12.28 -30.98 -2.13
CA ARG A 68 10.84 -30.68 -1.93
C ARG A 68 10.49 -29.20 -2.10
N LYS A 69 11.42 -28.29 -1.81
CA LYS A 69 11.25 -26.85 -2.07
C LYS A 69 11.51 -26.49 -3.53
N GLU A 70 12.34 -27.26 -4.22
CA GLU A 70 12.68 -27.09 -5.65
C GLU A 70 11.68 -27.78 -6.59
N LEU A 71 10.84 -28.69 -6.09
CA LEU A 71 9.57 -29.07 -6.71
C LEU A 71 8.58 -27.89 -6.63
N VAL A 72 8.97 -26.78 -7.25
CA VAL A 72 8.10 -25.68 -7.63
C VAL A 72 7.16 -26.28 -8.68
N ILE A 73 5.96 -26.66 -8.24
CA ILE A 73 4.81 -26.78 -9.14
C ILE A 73 4.88 -25.55 -10.03
N GLU A 74 5.07 -25.73 -11.34
CA GLU A 74 4.94 -24.66 -12.32
C GLU A 74 3.53 -24.09 -12.15
N LYS A 75 3.43 -23.09 -11.27
CA LYS A 75 2.19 -22.35 -11.07
C LYS A 75 2.00 -21.63 -12.38
N GLU A 76 1.08 -22.17 -13.18
CA GLU A 76 0.53 -21.51 -14.34
C GLU A 76 0.37 -20.03 -14.02
N ASP A 77 1.02 -19.17 -14.81
CA ASP A 77 1.05 -17.74 -14.57
C ASP A 77 -0.40 -17.25 -14.51
N ALA A 78 -0.81 -16.76 -13.34
CA ALA A 78 -2.18 -16.33 -13.09
C ALA A 78 -2.62 -15.27 -14.10
N PHE A 79 -1.68 -14.48 -14.62
CA PHE A 79 -1.95 -13.49 -15.65
C PHE A 79 -2.26 -14.15 -17.00
N LYS A 80 -1.46 -15.14 -17.43
CA LYS A 80 -1.73 -15.90 -18.67
C LYS A 80 -3.08 -16.63 -18.61
N LYS A 81 -3.38 -17.26 -17.48
CA LYS A 81 -4.68 -17.89 -17.26
C LYS A 81 -5.82 -16.87 -17.38
N PHE A 82 -5.65 -15.70 -16.76
CA PHE A 82 -6.62 -14.61 -16.89
C PHE A 82 -6.79 -14.14 -18.35
N LEU A 83 -5.71 -14.00 -19.11
CA LEU A 83 -5.81 -13.61 -20.52
C LEU A 83 -6.55 -14.66 -21.36
N ASN A 84 -6.37 -15.96 -21.08
CA ASN A 84 -7.03 -17.03 -21.82
C ASN A 84 -8.52 -17.12 -21.50
N ASP A 85 -8.90 -16.93 -20.23
CA ASP A 85 -10.26 -17.04 -19.71
C ASP A 85 -11.25 -15.95 -20.20
N ASN A 86 -10.74 -14.85 -20.75
CA ASN A 86 -11.55 -13.69 -21.13
C ASN A 86 -11.44 -13.43 -22.63
N GLU A 87 -12.53 -12.99 -23.25
CA GLU A 87 -12.63 -12.73 -24.69
C GLU A 87 -12.40 -11.24 -25.00
N MET A 88 -12.80 -10.36 -24.09
CA MET A 88 -12.65 -8.91 -24.20
C MET A 88 -12.00 -8.34 -22.94
N PHE A 89 -11.23 -7.25 -23.09
CA PHE A 89 -10.60 -6.57 -21.95
C PHE A 89 -11.05 -5.12 -21.78
N LEU A 90 -11.27 -4.74 -20.53
CA LEU A 90 -11.44 -3.35 -20.11
C LEU A 90 -10.24 -2.93 -19.29
N VAL A 91 -9.45 -1.99 -19.80
CA VAL A 91 -8.28 -1.46 -19.10
C VAL A 91 -8.70 -0.20 -18.37
N ILE A 92 -8.78 -0.29 -17.05
CA ILE A 92 -9.18 0.82 -16.18
C ILE A 92 -7.95 1.67 -15.87
N VAL A 93 -8.05 2.96 -16.16
CA VAL A 93 -6.95 3.91 -16.06
C VAL A 93 -7.35 5.06 -15.14
N ASP A 94 -6.38 5.51 -14.35
CA ASP A 94 -6.53 6.74 -13.57
C ASP A 94 -6.33 7.94 -14.51
N PRO A 95 -7.32 8.84 -14.64
CA PRO A 95 -7.25 9.91 -15.63
C PRO A 95 -6.20 10.98 -15.28
N ARG A 96 -5.63 10.96 -14.06
CA ARG A 96 -4.50 11.83 -13.67
C ARG A 96 -3.20 11.47 -14.39
N ASP A 97 -3.05 10.22 -14.81
CA ASP A 97 -1.83 9.75 -15.46
C ASP A 97 -2.16 8.62 -16.43
N ILE A 98 -2.56 9.04 -17.62
CA ILE A 98 -2.98 8.17 -18.70
C ILE A 98 -1.77 7.65 -19.50
N TYR A 99 -0.56 8.13 -19.22
CA TYR A 99 0.64 7.70 -19.93
C TYR A 99 1.26 6.41 -19.35
N SER A 100 0.93 6.04 -18.12
CA SER A 100 1.37 4.77 -17.50
C SER A 100 0.50 3.59 -17.91
N LEU A 101 0.16 3.51 -19.20
CA LEU A 101 -0.59 2.39 -19.76
C LEU A 101 0.31 1.16 -19.94
N PRO A 102 -0.21 -0.06 -19.75
CA PRO A 102 0.53 -1.27 -20.10
C PRO A 102 0.78 -1.33 -21.61
N LYS A 103 1.81 -2.05 -22.02
CA LYS A 103 2.02 -2.39 -23.43
C LYS A 103 0.83 -3.20 -23.94
N PHE A 104 0.19 -2.72 -25.00
CA PHE A 104 -1.05 -3.34 -25.52
C PHE A 104 -0.82 -4.68 -26.23
N ASP A 105 0.43 -4.98 -26.60
CA ASP A 105 0.81 -6.23 -27.27
C ASP A 105 0.45 -7.49 -26.45
N ILE A 106 0.25 -7.34 -25.13
CA ILE A 106 -0.16 -8.42 -24.22
C ILE A 106 -1.53 -9.03 -24.54
N PHE A 107 -2.37 -8.33 -25.29
CA PHE A 107 -3.74 -8.78 -25.61
C PHE A 107 -3.82 -9.63 -26.89
N GLY A 108 -2.75 -9.66 -27.69
CA GLY A 108 -2.77 -10.30 -29.01
C GLY A 108 -3.90 -9.74 -29.88
N ASP A 109 -4.72 -10.62 -30.45
CA ASP A 109 -5.84 -10.24 -31.32
C ASP A 109 -7.14 -9.94 -30.55
N LYS A 110 -7.14 -10.01 -29.22
CA LYS A 110 -8.36 -9.83 -28.43
C LYS A 110 -8.73 -8.35 -28.30
N PRO A 111 -10.02 -7.98 -28.44
CA PRO A 111 -10.45 -6.60 -28.33
C PRO A 111 -10.24 -6.06 -26.91
N PHE A 112 -9.72 -4.84 -26.80
CA PHE A 112 -9.59 -4.13 -25.54
C PHE A 112 -10.09 -2.69 -25.65
N TYR A 113 -10.62 -2.16 -24.55
CA TYR A 113 -11.11 -0.78 -24.46
C TYR A 113 -10.55 -0.08 -23.23
N LEU A 114 -10.17 1.18 -23.40
CA LEU A 114 -9.74 2.04 -22.30
C LEU A 114 -10.95 2.61 -21.57
N VAL A 115 -10.94 2.52 -20.24
CA VAL A 115 -11.99 3.07 -19.39
C VAL A 115 -11.35 4.00 -18.35
N LEU A 116 -11.63 5.29 -18.46
CA LEU A 116 -11.18 6.31 -17.53
C LEU A 116 -12.15 6.41 -16.36
N ASN A 117 -11.69 6.08 -15.15
CA ASN A 117 -12.51 6.23 -13.96
C ASN A 117 -12.35 7.64 -13.36
N TYR A 118 -13.28 8.53 -13.70
CA TYR A 118 -13.29 9.90 -13.23
C TYR A 118 -13.76 10.02 -11.77
N LYS A 119 -13.03 10.85 -11.01
CA LYS A 119 -13.24 11.06 -9.58
C LYS A 119 -13.28 12.55 -9.19
N ASN A 120 -13.60 13.45 -10.12
CA ASN A 120 -13.56 14.91 -9.93
C ASN A 120 -12.16 15.47 -9.60
N ASP A 121 -11.12 14.79 -10.13
CA ASP A 121 -9.72 15.10 -9.85
C ASP A 121 -9.06 15.98 -10.93
N ILE A 122 -9.71 16.13 -12.08
CA ILE A 122 -9.25 16.89 -13.25
C ILE A 122 -10.43 17.61 -13.92
N SER A 123 -10.14 18.59 -14.78
CA SER A 123 -11.17 19.32 -15.53
C SER A 123 -11.89 18.41 -16.55
N LEU A 124 -13.17 18.68 -16.78
CA LEU A 124 -13.96 17.92 -17.76
C LEU A 124 -13.55 18.26 -19.19
N GLU A 125 -13.06 19.47 -19.44
CA GLU A 125 -12.56 19.93 -20.73
C GLU A 125 -11.38 19.05 -21.19
N TYR A 126 -10.42 18.80 -20.30
CA TYR A 126 -9.28 17.94 -20.58
C TYR A 126 -9.71 16.51 -20.92
N LEU A 127 -10.65 15.96 -20.15
CA LEU A 127 -11.20 14.63 -20.39
C LEU A 127 -11.91 14.52 -21.75
N PHE A 128 -12.60 15.58 -22.15
CA PHE A 128 -13.29 15.63 -23.42
C PHE A 128 -12.32 15.62 -24.60
N GLU A 129 -11.24 16.41 -24.52
CA GLU A 129 -10.17 16.38 -25.52
C GLU A 129 -9.53 15.00 -25.61
N PHE A 130 -9.27 14.38 -24.46
CA PHE A 130 -8.71 13.03 -24.43
C PHE A 130 -9.64 11.98 -25.07
N LYS A 131 -10.95 12.02 -24.76
CA LYS A 131 -11.95 11.11 -25.34
C LYS A 131 -12.03 11.23 -26.87
N LYS A 132 -11.76 12.42 -27.43
CA LYS A 132 -11.70 12.61 -28.89
C LYS A 132 -10.49 11.93 -29.51
N ILE A 133 -9.34 11.99 -28.84
CA ILE A 133 -8.08 11.43 -29.34
C ILE A 133 -8.10 9.91 -29.25
N ASN A 134 -8.60 9.38 -28.14
CA ASN A 134 -8.61 7.95 -27.86
C ASN A 134 -10.04 7.46 -27.73
N ASN A 135 -10.39 6.45 -28.53
CA ASN A 135 -11.70 5.79 -28.46
C ASN A 135 -11.85 5.07 -27.10
N SER A 136 -12.27 5.84 -26.09
CA SER A 136 -12.22 5.49 -24.66
C SER A 136 -13.54 5.83 -24.00
N PHE A 137 -13.88 5.05 -22.97
CA PHE A 137 -15.05 5.29 -22.15
C PHE A 137 -14.66 6.09 -20.91
N ILE A 138 -15.52 7.02 -20.53
CA ILE A 138 -15.38 7.75 -19.26
C ILE A 138 -16.50 7.29 -18.37
N VAL A 139 -16.14 6.81 -17.18
CA VAL A 139 -17.10 6.41 -16.15
C VAL A 139 -16.85 7.23 -14.90
N SER A 140 -17.93 7.65 -14.25
CA SER A 140 -17.87 8.42 -13.00
C SER A 140 -18.89 7.89 -12.02
N LYS A 141 -18.49 7.79 -10.75
CA LYS A 141 -19.43 7.53 -9.66
C LYS A 141 -20.34 8.73 -9.41
N ASP A 142 -19.80 9.93 -9.60
CA ASP A 142 -20.57 11.16 -9.53
C ASP A 142 -21.31 11.37 -10.85
N SER A 143 -22.62 11.50 -10.77
CA SER A 143 -23.54 11.66 -11.89
C SER A 143 -24.28 12.98 -11.83
N SER A 144 -23.76 13.96 -11.09
CA SER A 144 -24.35 15.30 -10.99
C SER A 144 -24.35 16.05 -12.34
N ASP A 145 -23.27 15.94 -13.10
CA ASP A 145 -23.14 16.54 -14.44
C ASP A 145 -23.84 15.70 -15.53
N GLU A 146 -24.56 16.37 -16.43
CA GLU A 146 -25.28 15.73 -17.55
C GLU A 146 -24.34 15.02 -18.53
N ARG A 147 -23.16 15.58 -18.82
CA ARG A 147 -22.16 14.98 -19.70
C ARG A 147 -21.65 13.65 -19.12
N LEU A 148 -21.39 13.63 -17.81
CA LEU A 148 -20.96 12.41 -17.11
C LEU A 148 -22.05 11.33 -17.12
N ARG A 149 -23.32 11.71 -16.95
CA ARG A 149 -24.46 10.78 -17.09
C ARG A 149 -24.53 10.18 -18.49
N ASN A 150 -24.38 11.01 -19.52
CA ASN A 150 -24.42 10.53 -20.91
C ASN A 150 -23.26 9.56 -21.20
N TRP A 151 -22.04 9.85 -20.77
CA TRP A 151 -20.91 8.94 -20.94
C TRP A 151 -21.05 7.63 -20.16
N ASN A 152 -21.58 7.68 -18.94
CA ASN A 152 -21.93 6.48 -18.18
C ASN A 152 -22.97 5.62 -18.92
N ASN A 153 -24.00 6.25 -19.52
CA ASN A 153 -25.04 5.56 -20.27
C ASN A 153 -24.47 4.92 -21.55
N GLU A 154 -23.61 5.61 -22.29
CA GLU A 154 -22.91 5.05 -23.46
C GLU A 154 -22.15 3.77 -23.07
N PHE A 155 -21.41 3.80 -21.96
CA PHE A 155 -20.69 2.63 -21.47
C PHE A 155 -21.63 1.48 -21.05
N ASN A 156 -22.72 1.79 -20.34
CA ASN A 156 -23.72 0.79 -19.96
C ASN A 156 -24.38 0.12 -21.17
N ILE A 157 -24.70 0.90 -22.22
CA ILE A 157 -25.26 0.37 -23.46
C ILE A 157 -24.24 -0.53 -24.16
N PHE A 158 -22.97 -0.12 -24.19
CA PHE A 158 -21.89 -0.91 -24.77
C PHE A 158 -21.74 -2.26 -24.07
N VAL A 159 -21.63 -2.25 -22.74
CA VAL A 159 -21.44 -3.48 -21.96
C VAL A 159 -22.70 -4.34 -21.96
N GLY A 160 -23.89 -3.74 -21.86
CA GLY A 160 -25.17 -4.48 -21.82
C GLY A 160 -25.55 -5.17 -23.12
N LYS A 161 -24.86 -4.87 -24.23
CA LYS A 161 -25.02 -5.56 -25.52
C LYS A 161 -24.08 -6.76 -25.69
N ASN A 162 -23.07 -6.89 -24.83
CA ASN A 162 -22.01 -7.87 -24.98
C ASN A 162 -22.17 -9.00 -23.94
N ASP A 163 -22.49 -10.21 -24.40
CA ASP A 163 -22.54 -11.41 -23.56
C ASP A 163 -21.16 -12.09 -23.39
N LEU A 164 -20.09 -11.42 -23.83
CA LEU A 164 -18.72 -11.93 -23.81
C LEU A 164 -18.14 -12.03 -22.39
N SER A 165 -17.19 -12.94 -22.19
CA SER A 165 -16.39 -12.99 -20.96
C SER A 165 -15.44 -11.79 -20.88
N VAL A 166 -15.62 -10.91 -19.89
CA VAL A 166 -14.89 -9.63 -19.79
C VAL A 166 -13.82 -9.65 -18.70
N GLY A 167 -12.57 -9.42 -19.11
CA GLY A 167 -11.44 -9.21 -18.22
C GLY A 167 -11.24 -7.73 -17.89
N ILE A 168 -11.39 -7.35 -16.62
CA ILE A 168 -11.11 -6.00 -16.13
C ILE A 168 -9.69 -5.92 -15.57
N LEU A 169 -8.89 -5.01 -16.12
CA LEU A 169 -7.47 -4.82 -15.82
C LEU A 169 -7.21 -3.40 -15.33
N GLY A 170 -6.06 -3.21 -14.69
CA GLY A 170 -5.60 -1.91 -14.24
C GLY A 170 -4.82 -1.99 -12.94
N GLU A 171 -4.17 -0.89 -12.59
CA GLU A 171 -3.36 -0.80 -11.37
C GLU A 171 -4.21 -0.85 -10.09
N LYS A 172 -3.53 -0.91 -8.94
CA LYS A 172 -4.19 -0.80 -7.64
C LYS A 172 -4.90 0.56 -7.51
N ARG A 173 -6.06 0.60 -6.85
CA ARG A 173 -6.83 1.83 -6.53
C ARG A 173 -7.38 2.68 -7.70
N VAL A 174 -7.21 2.27 -8.96
CA VAL A 174 -7.87 2.92 -10.12
C VAL A 174 -9.39 2.76 -10.15
N GLY A 175 -9.96 1.91 -9.29
CA GLY A 175 -11.41 1.74 -9.12
C GLY A 175 -12.04 0.64 -9.99
N LYS A 176 -11.28 -0.40 -10.31
CA LYS A 176 -11.77 -1.60 -11.04
C LYS A 176 -13.06 -2.19 -10.47
N ASN A 177 -13.21 -2.21 -9.15
CA ASN A 177 -14.40 -2.73 -8.48
C ASN A 177 -15.66 -1.89 -8.81
N PHE A 178 -15.52 -0.59 -9.05
CA PHE A 178 -16.65 0.25 -9.46
C PHE A 178 -17.14 -0.18 -10.85
N VAL A 179 -16.22 -0.34 -11.80
CA VAL A 179 -16.55 -0.75 -13.18
C VAL A 179 -17.06 -2.19 -13.23
N ARG A 180 -16.52 -3.10 -12.41
CA ARG A 180 -17.03 -4.47 -12.28
C ARG A 180 -18.51 -4.51 -11.95
N ASN A 181 -19.01 -3.60 -11.12
CA ASN A 181 -20.42 -3.58 -10.76
C ASN A 181 -21.32 -3.17 -11.94
N MET A 182 -20.75 -2.59 -13.00
CA MET A 182 -21.46 -2.20 -14.23
C MET A 182 -21.37 -3.30 -15.31
N VAL A 183 -20.51 -4.30 -15.14
CA VAL A 183 -20.23 -5.36 -16.14
C VAL A 183 -20.53 -6.73 -15.53
N SER A 184 -21.64 -7.34 -15.97
CA SER A 184 -21.98 -8.73 -15.65
C SER A 184 -20.91 -9.69 -16.15
N ASN A 185 -20.68 -10.78 -15.42
CA ASN A 185 -19.73 -11.85 -15.79
C ASN A 185 -18.28 -11.40 -16.01
N SER A 186 -17.82 -10.37 -15.28
CA SER A 186 -16.44 -9.90 -15.36
C SER A 186 -15.50 -10.49 -14.30
N LYS A 187 -14.25 -10.73 -14.71
CA LYS A 187 -13.13 -11.10 -13.83
C LYS A 187 -12.18 -9.91 -13.67
N ILE A 188 -11.61 -9.72 -12.49
CA ILE A 188 -10.62 -8.66 -12.24
C ILE A 188 -9.23 -9.24 -12.15
N PHE A 189 -8.27 -8.58 -12.79
CA PHE A 189 -6.84 -8.75 -12.53
C PHE A 189 -6.20 -7.41 -12.18
N THR A 190 -5.25 -7.42 -11.25
CA THR A 190 -4.51 -6.20 -10.84
C THR A 190 -3.12 -6.26 -11.42
N LEU A 191 -2.77 -5.23 -12.19
CA LEU A 191 -1.43 -5.05 -12.72
C LEU A 191 -0.52 -4.45 -11.65
N ASP A 192 0.75 -4.84 -11.71
CA ASP A 192 1.80 -4.21 -10.93
C ASP A 192 2.04 -2.80 -11.46
N SER A 193 2.25 -1.86 -10.53
CA SER A 193 2.50 -0.47 -10.86
C SER A 193 3.97 -0.22 -11.12
N GLU A 194 4.24 0.64 -12.10
CA GLU A 194 5.59 1.13 -12.35
C GLU A 194 6.12 1.88 -11.13
N GLN A 195 7.37 1.62 -10.74
CA GLN A 195 8.02 2.31 -9.64
C GLN A 195 8.29 3.77 -10.02
N GLY A 196 7.62 4.69 -9.35
CA GLY A 196 7.80 6.11 -9.63
C GLY A 196 6.93 7.01 -8.75
N ILE A 197 7.19 8.32 -8.85
CA ILE A 197 6.48 9.34 -8.07
C ILE A 197 4.97 9.30 -8.35
N LYS A 198 4.57 9.11 -9.61
CA LYS A 198 3.17 9.08 -10.01
C LYS A 198 2.39 7.95 -9.32
N SER A 199 2.93 6.74 -9.34
CA SER A 199 2.34 5.58 -8.67
C SER A 199 2.27 5.77 -7.15
N LEU A 200 3.23 6.50 -6.57
CA LEU A 200 3.21 6.88 -5.16
C LEU A 200 2.11 7.92 -4.87
N LEU A 201 1.98 8.98 -5.67
CA LEU A 201 0.96 10.03 -5.54
C LEU A 201 -0.46 9.52 -5.79
N ARG A 202 -0.63 8.53 -6.68
CA ARG A 202 -1.92 7.82 -6.87
C ARG A 202 -2.25 6.87 -5.72
N GLY A 203 -1.25 6.51 -4.91
CA GLY A 203 -1.37 5.51 -3.85
C GLY A 203 -1.42 4.07 -4.36
N CYS A 204 -0.96 3.82 -5.60
CA CYS A 204 -0.81 2.48 -6.16
C CYS A 204 0.33 1.74 -5.47
N LEU A 205 1.43 2.44 -5.19
CA LEU A 205 2.57 1.97 -4.42
C LEU A 205 2.60 2.60 -3.03
N THR A 206 3.16 1.89 -2.06
CA THR A 206 3.41 2.42 -0.72
C THR A 206 4.87 2.87 -0.60
N MET A 207 5.17 3.73 0.37
CA MET A 207 6.56 4.18 0.64
C MET A 207 7.52 3.02 0.99
N ARG A 208 7.00 1.85 1.37
CA ARG A 208 7.81 0.66 1.65
C ARG A 208 8.26 -0.05 0.37
N ASP A 209 7.55 0.18 -0.72
CA ASP A 209 7.76 -0.50 -2.00
C ASP A 209 8.75 0.27 -2.90
N VAL A 210 9.14 1.50 -2.51
CA VAL A 210 9.96 2.40 -3.33
C VAL A 210 10.97 3.18 -2.49
N LEU A 211 12.01 3.72 -3.16
CA LEU A 211 12.92 4.72 -2.61
C LEU A 211 12.21 6.08 -2.50
N TYR A 212 11.25 6.19 -1.58
CA TYR A 212 10.34 7.33 -1.48
C TYR A 212 11.09 8.66 -1.25
N LYS A 213 12.22 8.65 -0.52
CA LYS A 213 12.99 9.86 -0.23
C LYS A 213 13.46 10.55 -1.50
N ASP A 214 14.03 9.80 -2.43
CA ASP A 214 14.55 10.36 -3.69
C ASP A 214 13.40 10.86 -4.59
N LEU A 215 12.28 10.13 -4.61
CA LEU A 215 11.10 10.52 -5.37
C LEU A 215 10.46 11.82 -4.85
N ILE A 216 10.30 11.92 -3.53
CA ILE A 216 9.70 13.10 -2.87
C ILE A 216 10.66 14.29 -2.93
N LYS A 217 11.97 14.07 -2.74
CA LYS A 217 12.97 15.12 -2.93
C LYS A 217 12.90 15.69 -4.35
N LYS A 218 12.88 14.83 -5.37
CA LYS A 218 12.74 15.26 -6.77
C LYS A 218 11.45 16.04 -7.01
N LEU A 219 10.32 15.57 -6.48
CA LEU A 219 9.05 16.29 -6.58
C LEU A 219 9.15 17.71 -6.01
N ILE A 220 9.72 17.84 -4.81
CA ILE A 220 9.81 19.12 -4.09
C ILE A 220 10.81 20.08 -4.74
N GLU A 221 11.92 19.55 -5.25
CA GLU A 221 12.99 20.38 -5.80
C GLU A 221 12.73 20.83 -7.23
N THR A 222 12.00 20.05 -8.05
CA THR A 222 11.91 20.31 -9.50
C THR A 222 10.50 20.40 -10.08
N GLN A 223 9.46 19.91 -9.39
CA GLN A 223 8.14 19.75 -9.99
C GLN A 223 7.05 20.56 -9.30
N ILE A 224 7.20 20.87 -8.02
CA ILE A 224 6.20 21.61 -7.26
C ILE A 224 6.61 23.08 -7.08
N ASP A 225 5.63 23.96 -7.15
CA ASP A 225 5.80 25.37 -6.81
C ASP A 225 6.01 25.51 -5.30
N LYS A 226 7.22 25.90 -4.91
CA LYS A 226 7.64 25.99 -3.50
C LYS A 226 6.88 27.08 -2.74
N GLU A 227 6.51 28.17 -3.39
CA GLU A 227 5.76 29.26 -2.75
C GLU A 227 4.34 28.80 -2.43
N LYS A 228 3.67 28.16 -3.41
CA LYS A 228 2.33 27.58 -3.20
C LYS A 228 2.34 26.47 -2.15
N LEU A 229 3.36 25.62 -2.16
CA LEU A 229 3.51 24.56 -1.16
C LEU A 229 3.71 25.16 0.25
N SER A 230 4.54 26.20 0.35
CA SER A 230 4.79 26.90 1.62
C SER A 230 3.51 27.56 2.15
N HIS A 231 2.73 28.20 1.28
CA HIS A 231 1.44 28.78 1.63
C HIS A 231 0.43 27.73 2.08
N HIS A 232 0.30 26.62 1.32
CA HIS A 232 -0.58 25.49 1.65
C HIS A 232 -0.33 24.95 3.05
N PHE A 233 0.95 24.73 3.36
CA PHE A 233 1.37 24.26 4.68
C PHE A 233 1.63 25.39 5.66
N SER A 234 1.31 26.65 5.37
CA SER A 234 1.58 27.82 6.22
C SER A 234 2.96 27.75 6.92
N ILE A 235 3.99 27.47 6.14
CA ILE A 235 5.39 27.47 6.56
C ILE A 235 6.14 28.60 5.83
N GLN A 236 7.35 28.91 6.30
CA GLN A 236 8.23 29.82 5.58
C GLN A 236 8.65 29.23 4.24
N ILE A 237 8.97 30.10 3.28
CA ILE A 237 9.55 29.69 2.00
C ILE A 237 10.87 28.97 2.27
N PHE A 238 11.12 27.91 1.50
CA PHE A 238 12.26 27.03 1.66
C PHE A 238 13.00 26.84 0.33
N ASP A 239 14.31 26.60 0.43
CA ASP A 239 15.15 26.46 -0.76
C ASP A 239 15.41 24.99 -1.13
N SER A 240 15.42 24.10 -0.13
CA SER A 240 15.80 22.70 -0.28
C SER A 240 14.78 21.73 0.32
N TYR A 241 14.85 20.46 -0.08
CA TYR A 241 14.06 19.40 0.53
C TYR A 241 14.32 19.26 2.04
N GLU A 242 15.58 19.41 2.48
CA GLU A 242 15.93 19.33 3.90
C GLU A 242 15.31 20.48 4.71
N SER A 243 15.37 21.70 4.19
CA SER A 243 14.72 22.87 4.80
C SER A 243 13.20 22.67 4.91
N PHE A 244 12.57 22.12 3.87
CA PHE A 244 11.15 21.78 3.90
C PHE A 244 10.83 20.75 4.98
N VAL A 245 11.64 19.69 5.09
CA VAL A 245 11.47 18.65 6.12
C VAL A 245 11.58 19.23 7.51
N GLU A 246 12.54 20.11 7.76
CA GLU A 246 12.71 20.76 9.07
C GLU A 246 11.53 21.67 9.42
N LEU A 247 11.15 22.60 8.54
CA LEU A 247 10.04 23.52 8.77
C LEU A 247 8.71 22.81 9.00
N LEU A 248 8.43 21.76 8.22
CA LEU A 248 7.20 21.00 8.36
C LEU A 248 7.25 20.11 9.62
N SER A 249 8.42 19.58 9.97
CA SER A 249 8.60 18.86 11.23
C SER A 249 8.38 19.75 12.44
N GLU A 250 8.87 20.99 12.43
CA GLU A 250 8.61 21.97 13.48
C GLU A 250 7.12 22.31 13.57
N LYS A 251 6.48 22.61 12.43
CA LYS A 251 5.05 22.93 12.38
C LYS A 251 4.17 21.82 12.97
N PHE A 252 4.49 20.56 12.69
CA PHE A 252 3.69 19.40 13.11
C PHE A 252 4.23 18.71 14.38
N GLY A 253 5.26 19.24 15.03
CA GLY A 253 5.82 18.67 16.27
C GLY A 253 6.48 17.30 16.10
N ILE A 254 7.15 17.07 14.96
CA ILE A 254 7.78 15.79 14.61
C ILE A 254 9.24 15.78 15.05
N HIS A 255 9.59 14.87 15.97
CA HIS A 255 10.95 14.78 16.52
C HIS A 255 11.75 13.55 16.05
N LYS A 256 11.09 12.53 15.49
CA LYS A 256 11.72 11.30 15.02
C LYS A 256 11.25 10.98 13.62
N ASP A 257 12.13 10.34 12.85
CA ASP A 257 11.86 9.89 11.49
C ASP A 257 11.25 11.00 10.62
N LYS A 258 11.80 12.21 10.73
CA LYS A 258 11.27 13.45 10.15
C LYS A 258 10.90 13.27 8.68
N HIS A 259 11.82 12.76 7.86
CA HIS A 259 11.58 12.50 6.44
C HIS A 259 10.38 11.60 6.16
N GLU A 260 10.21 10.50 6.92
CA GLU A 260 9.10 9.57 6.69
C GLU A 260 7.77 10.22 7.07
N ASN A 261 7.72 10.91 8.20
CA ASN A 261 6.49 11.54 8.67
C ASN A 261 6.10 12.76 7.82
N VAL A 262 7.07 13.57 7.39
CA VAL A 262 6.85 14.66 6.44
C VAL A 262 6.36 14.12 5.10
N ALA A 263 6.98 13.04 4.58
CA ALA A 263 6.52 12.40 3.35
C ALA A 263 5.08 11.87 3.48
N LYS A 264 4.70 11.28 4.62
CA LYS A 264 3.31 10.87 4.88
C LYS A 264 2.36 12.05 4.85
N ILE A 265 2.68 13.14 5.54
CA ILE A 265 1.84 14.34 5.56
C ILE A 265 1.65 14.87 4.13
N LEU A 266 2.73 15.00 3.37
CA LEU A 266 2.65 15.45 1.99
C LEU A 266 1.79 14.51 1.13
N LEU A 267 2.01 13.19 1.20
CA LEU A 267 1.23 12.21 0.45
C LEU A 267 -0.25 12.19 0.85
N ASP A 268 -0.55 12.39 2.14
CA ASP A 268 -1.92 12.47 2.63
C ASP A 268 -2.68 13.65 2.04
N GLU A 269 -2.02 14.79 1.77
CA GLU A 269 -2.65 15.92 1.07
C GLU A 269 -3.07 15.55 -0.36
N PHE A 270 -2.26 14.76 -1.07
CA PHE A 270 -2.62 14.22 -2.39
C PHE A 270 -3.76 13.19 -2.30
N TYR A 271 -3.72 12.30 -1.31
CA TYR A 271 -4.75 11.27 -1.13
C TYR A 271 -6.10 11.84 -0.70
N LYS A 272 -6.10 12.91 0.08
CA LYS A 272 -7.29 13.67 0.49
C LYS A 272 -7.78 14.64 -0.58
N LYS A 273 -7.04 14.78 -1.69
CA LYS A 273 -7.36 15.68 -2.81
C LYS A 273 -7.30 17.17 -2.46
N ASN A 274 -6.53 17.54 -1.44
CA ASN A 274 -6.20 18.93 -1.13
C ASN A 274 -5.15 19.46 -2.11
N ILE A 275 -4.25 18.58 -2.54
CA ILE A 275 -3.34 18.82 -3.66
C ILE A 275 -3.72 17.84 -4.77
N LEU A 276 -4.09 18.37 -5.92
CA LEU A 276 -4.34 17.60 -7.12
C LEU A 276 -3.10 17.58 -8.00
N PHE A 277 -2.97 16.52 -8.78
CA PHE A 277 -1.99 16.45 -9.85
C PHE A 277 -2.57 15.72 -11.04
N PHE A 278 -2.12 16.10 -12.23
CA PHE A 278 -2.39 15.38 -13.47
C PHE A 278 -1.34 15.73 -14.53
N TYR A 279 -1.20 14.88 -15.53
CA TYR A 279 -0.41 15.19 -16.72
C TYR A 279 -1.29 15.87 -17.76
N ASP A 280 -0.84 16.99 -18.30
CA ASP A 280 -1.51 17.60 -19.45
C ASP A 280 -1.23 16.82 -20.75
N LEU A 281 -1.80 17.28 -21.87
CA LEU A 281 -1.64 16.63 -23.18
C LEU A 281 -0.18 16.68 -23.68
N ASN A 282 0.62 17.62 -23.18
CA ASN A 282 2.04 17.77 -23.47
C ASN A 282 2.93 16.90 -22.58
N LYS A 283 2.34 16.07 -21.70
CA LYS A 283 3.03 15.22 -20.73
C LYS A 283 3.77 16.04 -19.65
N GLU A 284 3.34 17.26 -19.39
CA GLU A 284 3.84 18.06 -18.27
C GLU A 284 2.99 17.81 -17.02
N LEU A 285 3.66 17.69 -15.86
CA LEU A 285 2.99 17.46 -14.58
C LEU A 285 2.43 18.79 -14.08
N GLN A 286 1.12 18.86 -13.99
CA GLN A 286 0.38 19.96 -13.39
C GLN A 286 0.07 19.62 -11.94
N ILE A 287 0.31 20.55 -11.01
CA ILE A 287 -0.02 20.44 -9.59
C ILE A 287 -0.90 21.62 -9.19
N ILE A 288 -2.08 21.32 -8.62
CA ILE A 288 -3.08 22.31 -8.23
C ILE A 288 -3.35 22.18 -6.73
N PHE A 289 -3.31 23.30 -6.02
CA PHE A 289 -3.66 23.40 -4.60
C PHE A 289 -5.11 23.87 -4.48
N LYS A 290 -5.93 23.18 -3.67
CA LYS A 290 -7.33 23.51 -3.42
C LYS A 290 -7.53 24.27 -2.11
#